data_AF-A0A4Q7YE54-F1
#
_entry.id   AF-A0A4Q7YE54-F1
#
_cell.length_a   1.000
_cell.length_b   1.000
_cell.length_c   1.000
_cell.angle_alpha   90.00
_cell.angle_beta   90.00
_cell.angle_gamma   90.00
#
_symmetry.space_group_name_H-M   'P 1'
#
loop_
_entity.id
_entity.type
_entity.pdbx_description
1 polymer ?
#
loop_
_entity_poly.entity_id
_entity_poly.type
_entity_poly.pdbx_seq_one_letter_code
_entity_poly.pdbx_strand_id
1 'polypeptide(L)'
;MRIAGQICCNCKVFLPAPHTGRETYCAKCSPKRKVYMHFMLRDSWHCQFLEQDPKTSAGKPLTLAAPEKIIELARRGGAEMKLEDLQAIEYGIQMGRGSVWLNLTEDQYRKLKKIR
;
A
#
# COMPACT_ATOMS: atom_id res chain seq x y z
N MET A 1 31.09 -19.60 -2.40
CA MET A 1 29.88 -20.39 -2.07
C MET A 1 28.68 -19.46 -2.18
N ARG A 2 27.71 -19.75 -3.08
CA ARG A 2 26.51 -18.90 -3.26
C ARG A 2 25.54 -19.22 -2.13
N ILE A 3 25.42 -18.34 -1.14
CA ILE A 3 24.58 -18.64 0.02
C ILE A 3 23.13 -18.26 -0.34
N ALA A 4 22.41 -19.25 -0.86
CA ALA A 4 21.04 -19.09 -1.34
C ALA A 4 20.12 -18.58 -0.21
N GLY A 5 19.33 -17.55 -0.50
CA GLY A 5 18.39 -16.96 0.47
C GLY A 5 18.99 -16.03 1.53
N GLN A 6 20.30 -15.75 1.48
CA GLN A 6 20.94 -14.77 2.38
C GLN A 6 21.11 -13.39 1.78
N ILE A 7 21.01 -13.26 0.46
CA ILE A 7 21.18 -11.98 -0.25
C ILE A 7 19.97 -11.67 -1.11
N CYS A 8 19.64 -10.38 -1.21
CA CYS A 8 18.60 -9.90 -2.11
C CYS A 8 18.98 -10.19 -3.57
N CYS A 9 18.05 -10.76 -4.34
CA CYS A 9 18.29 -11.05 -5.76
C CYS A 9 18.62 -9.82 -6.60
N ASN A 10 18.09 -8.64 -6.25
CA ASN A 10 18.29 -7.40 -6.99
C ASN A 10 19.52 -6.62 -6.53
N CYS A 11 19.52 -6.13 -5.28
CA CYS A 11 20.57 -5.23 -4.79
C CYS A 11 21.74 -5.93 -4.06
N LYS A 12 21.71 -7.27 -3.97
CA LYS A 12 22.74 -8.10 -3.32
C LYS A 12 22.99 -7.81 -1.83
N VAL A 13 22.16 -7.00 -1.17
CA VAL A 13 22.25 -6.75 0.28
C VAL A 13 21.95 -8.02 1.07
N PHE A 14 22.60 -8.20 2.21
CA PHE A 14 22.29 -9.28 3.15
C PHE A 14 20.89 -9.11 3.73
N LEU A 15 20.14 -10.21 3.78
CA LEU A 15 18.80 -10.28 4.32
C LEU A 15 18.85 -10.77 5.77
N PRO A 16 17.90 -10.36 6.63
CA PRO A 16 17.77 -10.94 7.96
C PRO A 16 17.32 -12.41 7.88
N ALA A 17 17.72 -13.22 8.86
CA ALA A 17 17.15 -14.56 9.05
C ALA A 17 15.64 -14.47 9.35
N PRO A 18 14.81 -15.47 9.01
CA PRO A 18 15.16 -16.81 8.52
C PRO A 18 15.42 -16.87 7.01
N HIS A 19 16.48 -17.56 6.62
CA HIS A 19 16.82 -17.79 5.21
C HIS A 19 16.09 -19.02 4.70
N THR A 20 15.24 -18.86 3.69
CA THR A 20 14.43 -19.94 3.12
C THR A 20 15.15 -20.74 2.03
N GLY A 21 16.42 -20.43 1.74
CA GLY A 21 17.19 -21.04 0.65
C GLY A 21 16.70 -20.69 -0.76
N ARG A 22 15.64 -19.87 -0.88
CA ARG A 22 15.06 -19.42 -2.14
C ARG A 22 15.57 -18.04 -2.54
N GLU A 23 15.40 -17.71 -3.81
CA GLU A 23 15.53 -16.34 -4.29
C GLU A 23 14.54 -15.44 -3.54
N THR A 24 15.06 -14.37 -2.93
CA THR A 24 14.29 -13.45 -2.09
C THR A 24 14.70 -12.02 -2.38
N TYR A 25 13.75 -11.09 -2.27
CA TYR A 25 14.01 -9.66 -2.39
C TYR A 25 14.04 -9.04 -0.99
N CYS A 26 14.90 -8.05 -0.76
CA CYS A 26 14.78 -7.21 0.42
C CYS A 26 13.49 -6.39 0.35
N ALA A 27 13.02 -5.87 1.48
CA ALA A 27 11.79 -5.07 1.54
C ALA A 27 11.78 -3.89 0.54
N LYS A 28 12.96 -3.32 0.24
CA LYS A 28 13.11 -2.24 -0.74
C LYS A 28 12.95 -2.72 -2.19
N CYS A 29 13.46 -3.91 -2.51
CA CYS A 29 13.44 -4.46 -3.87
C CYS A 29 12.27 -5.40 -4.13
N SER A 30 11.48 -5.73 -3.09
CA SER A 30 10.28 -6.53 -3.28
C SER A 30 9.36 -5.83 -4.27
N PRO A 31 8.80 -6.55 -5.25
CA PRO A 31 7.83 -5.97 -6.17
C PRO A 31 6.68 -5.36 -5.36
N LYS A 32 6.36 -4.10 -5.65
CA LYS A 32 5.24 -3.39 -5.06
C LYS A 32 4.05 -3.48 -6.00
N ARG A 33 2.86 -3.65 -5.46
CA ARG A 33 1.61 -3.59 -6.23
C ARG A 33 1.00 -2.22 -6.08
N LYS A 34 0.73 -1.58 -7.22
CA LYS A 34 -0.02 -0.33 -7.26
C LYS A 34 -1.51 -0.62 -7.05
N VAL A 35 -2.09 0.01 -6.05
CA VAL A 35 -3.51 -0.07 -5.72
C VAL A 35 -4.05 1.35 -5.65
N TYR A 36 -5.18 1.59 -6.30
CA TYR A 36 -5.86 2.86 -6.24
C TYR A 36 -6.80 2.88 -5.03
N MET A 37 -6.59 3.81 -4.11
CA MET A 37 -7.47 4.01 -2.97
C MET A 37 -8.35 5.22 -3.22
N HIS A 38 -9.65 5.00 -3.34
CA HIS A 38 -10.66 6.06 -3.43
C HIS A 38 -11.36 6.19 -2.08
N PHE A 39 -11.51 7.41 -1.57
CA PHE A 39 -12.17 7.66 -0.28
C PHE A 39 -13.27 8.71 -0.41
N MET A 40 -14.36 8.53 0.33
CA MET A 40 -15.51 9.43 0.31
C MET A 40 -16.18 9.48 1.68
N LEU A 41 -16.51 10.69 2.12
CA LEU A 41 -17.29 10.99 3.31
C LEU A 41 -18.78 10.88 2.97
N ARG A 42 -19.47 9.99 3.67
CA ARG A 42 -20.94 9.95 3.76
C ARG A 42 -21.30 10.14 5.23
N ASP A 43 -21.83 9.11 5.89
CA ASP A 43 -21.94 9.05 7.35
C ASP A 43 -20.58 8.80 8.03
N SER A 44 -19.63 8.23 7.28
CA SER A 44 -18.26 7.94 7.69
C SER A 44 -17.34 7.93 6.46
N TRP A 45 -16.03 7.82 6.66
CA TRP A 45 -15.06 7.78 5.56
C TRP A 45 -15.00 6.37 4.97
N HIS A 46 -15.53 6.19 3.76
CA HIS A 46 -15.48 4.93 3.04
C HIS A 46 -14.29 4.91 2.09
N CYS A 47 -13.31 4.05 2.34
CA CYS A 47 -12.15 3.81 1.50
C CYS A 47 -12.35 2.54 0.67
N GLN A 48 -12.40 2.66 -0.65
CA GLN A 48 -12.42 1.54 -1.60
C GLN A 48 -11.04 1.37 -2.23
N PHE A 49 -10.66 0.11 -2.44
CA PHE A 49 -9.38 -0.25 -3.06
C PHE A 49 -9.62 -0.91 -4.40
N LEU A 50 -9.01 -0.37 -5.44
CA LEU A 50 -9.12 -0.82 -6.81
C LEU A 50 -7.73 -1.21 -7.34
N GLU A 51 -7.69 -2.19 -8.24
CA GLU A 51 -6.48 -2.52 -8.98
C GLU A 51 -6.14 -1.41 -9.98
N GLN A 52 -5.06 -1.59 -10.75
CA GLN A 52 -4.69 -0.63 -11.80
C GLN A 52 -5.77 -0.52 -12.88
N ASP A 53 -6.52 -1.58 -13.13
CA ASP A 53 -7.78 -1.48 -13.84
C ASP A 53 -8.85 -1.00 -12.83
N PRO A 54 -9.40 0.22 -12.98
CA PRO A 54 -10.33 0.79 -12.01
C PRO A 54 -11.68 0.04 -11.91
N LYS A 55 -11.80 -1.11 -12.57
CA LYS A 55 -12.95 -2.01 -12.56
C LYS A 55 -12.80 -3.14 -11.54
N THR A 56 -11.58 -3.58 -11.26
CA THR A 56 -11.33 -4.70 -10.35
C THR A 56 -11.09 -4.19 -8.94
N SER A 57 -11.90 -4.68 -7.99
CA SER A 57 -11.66 -4.43 -6.58
C SER A 57 -10.43 -5.18 -6.08
N ALA A 58 -9.48 -4.46 -5.50
CA ALA A 58 -8.25 -5.03 -4.95
C ALA A 58 -8.46 -5.67 -3.57
N GLY A 59 -9.54 -5.31 -2.87
CA GLY A 59 -9.86 -5.79 -1.53
C GLY A 59 -11.14 -5.16 -0.98
N LYS A 60 -11.49 -5.52 0.26
CA LYS A 60 -12.72 -5.01 0.88
C LYS A 60 -12.65 -3.51 1.14
N PRO A 61 -13.78 -2.78 1.00
CA PRO A 61 -13.85 -1.41 1.45
C PRO A 61 -13.60 -1.32 2.95
N LEU A 62 -12.88 -0.30 3.38
CA LEU A 62 -12.58 0.01 4.76
C LEU A 62 -13.33 1.27 5.16
N THR A 63 -14.02 1.23 6.29
CA THR A 63 -14.64 2.42 6.88
C THR A 63 -13.72 2.99 7.95
N LEU A 64 -13.44 4.28 7.86
CA LEU A 64 -12.66 5.04 8.82
C LEU A 64 -13.56 6.06 9.52
N ALA A 65 -13.37 6.24 10.83
CA ALA A 65 -14.13 7.21 11.61
C ALA A 65 -13.60 8.64 11.44
N ALA A 66 -12.29 8.79 11.15
CA ALA A 66 -11.62 10.08 11.20
C ALA A 66 -10.74 10.31 9.95
N PRO A 67 -10.72 11.54 9.42
CA PRO A 67 -9.98 11.86 8.20
C PRO A 67 -8.46 11.69 8.34
N GLU A 68 -7.89 11.91 9.53
CA GLU A 68 -6.45 11.71 9.77
C GLU A 68 -6.00 10.26 9.54
N LYS A 69 -6.92 9.30 9.67
CA LYS A 69 -6.66 7.88 9.40
C LYS A 69 -6.44 7.62 7.92
N ILE A 70 -6.98 8.45 7.02
CA ILE A 70 -6.76 8.32 5.57
C ILE A 70 -5.29 8.64 5.25
N ILE A 71 -4.74 9.69 5.85
CA ILE A 71 -3.33 10.08 5.66
C ILE A 71 -2.41 9.00 6.26
N GLU A 72 -2.73 8.50 7.45
CA GLU A 72 -1.98 7.39 8.09
C GLU A 72 -2.00 6.13 7.21
N LEU A 73 -3.16 5.80 6.65
CA LEU A 73 -3.36 4.66 5.75
C LEU A 73 -2.58 4.82 4.45
N ALA A 74 -2.61 6.01 3.83
CA ALA A 74 -1.84 6.32 2.63
C ALA A 74 -0.34 6.17 2.88
N ARG A 75 0.17 6.74 3.98
CA ARG A 75 1.58 6.62 4.39
C ARG A 75 1.98 5.16 4.59
N ARG A 76 1.19 4.38 5.33
CA ARG A 76 1.46 2.96 5.56
C ARG A 76 1.33 2.12 4.28
N GLY A 77 0.45 2.52 3.37
CA GLY A 77 0.26 1.91 2.06
C GLY A 77 1.36 2.26 1.05
N GLY A 78 2.39 3.01 1.44
CA GLY A 78 3.49 3.37 0.55
C GLY A 78 3.06 4.34 -0.56
N ALA A 79 2.04 5.18 -0.30
CA ALA A 79 1.75 6.31 -1.17
C ALA A 79 2.97 7.23 -1.29
N GLU A 80 3.08 7.94 -2.42
CA GLU A 80 3.99 9.07 -2.48
C GLU A 80 3.45 10.16 -1.55
N MET A 81 4.28 10.57 -0.60
CA MET A 81 3.92 11.56 0.43
C MET A 81 4.69 12.85 0.17
N LYS A 82 4.80 13.28 -1.10
CA LYS A 82 5.37 14.59 -1.42
C LYS A 82 4.40 15.69 -0.98
N LEU A 83 4.87 16.93 -0.93
CA LEU A 83 4.05 18.06 -0.49
C LEU A 83 2.78 18.20 -1.33
N GLU A 84 2.88 18.02 -2.65
CA GLU A 84 1.75 18.09 -3.58
C GLU A 84 0.74 16.95 -3.35
N ASP A 85 1.22 15.72 -3.13
CA ASP A 85 0.35 14.57 -2.84
C ASP A 85 -0.39 14.76 -1.50
N LEU A 86 0.31 15.26 -0.49
CA LEU A 86 -0.28 15.59 0.82
C LEU A 86 -1.38 16.62 0.68
N GLN A 87 -1.10 17.73 -0.02
CA GLN A 87 -2.09 18.78 -0.27
C GLN A 87 -3.30 18.24 -1.07
N ALA A 88 -3.08 17.37 -2.05
CA ALA A 88 -4.16 16.74 -2.80
C ALA A 88 -5.04 15.84 -1.92
N ILE A 89 -4.44 15.10 -0.99
CA ILE A 89 -5.18 14.27 -0.02
C ILE A 89 -5.96 15.16 0.95
N GLU A 90 -5.32 16.18 1.53
CA GLU A 90 -5.96 17.12 2.45
C GLU A 90 -7.12 17.87 1.78
N TYR A 91 -6.92 18.34 0.54
CA TYR A 91 -7.97 18.93 -0.26
C TYR A 91 -9.11 17.94 -0.54
N GLY A 92 -8.80 16.68 -0.88
CA GLY A 92 -9.81 15.63 -1.05
C GLY A 92 -10.59 15.36 0.24
N ILE A 93 -9.93 15.41 1.39
CA ILE A 93 -10.57 15.30 2.70
C ILE A 93 -11.49 16.50 2.95
N GLN A 94 -11.05 17.73 2.67
CA GLN A 94 -11.90 18.93 2.79
C GLN A 94 -13.13 18.87 1.87
N MET A 95 -12.96 18.35 0.65
CA MET A 95 -14.04 18.17 -0.32
C MET A 95 -14.95 16.97 -0.01
N GLY A 96 -14.65 16.20 1.04
CA GLY A 96 -15.41 15.00 1.40
C GLY A 96 -15.21 13.82 0.44
N ARG A 97 -14.27 13.89 -0.51
CA ARG A 97 -13.93 12.79 -1.42
C ARG A 97 -12.58 13.02 -2.08
N GLY A 98 -11.85 11.94 -2.33
CA GLY A 98 -10.58 12.00 -3.02
C GLY A 98 -10.03 10.63 -3.34
N SER A 99 -8.79 10.61 -3.84
CA SER A 99 -8.12 9.38 -4.21
C SER A 99 -6.61 9.49 -4.13
N VAL A 100 -5.95 8.37 -3.89
CA VAL A 100 -4.49 8.28 -3.83
C VAL A 100 -4.00 6.91 -4.31
N TRP A 101 -2.84 6.89 -4.97
CA TRP A 101 -2.16 5.65 -5.34
C TRP A 101 -1.32 5.12 -4.18
N LEU A 102 -1.51 3.85 -3.84
CA LEU A 102 -0.75 3.11 -2.85
C LEU A 102 0.24 2.17 -3.56
N ASN A 103 1.44 2.01 -2.99
CA ASN A 103 2.44 1.03 -3.45
C ASN A 103 2.64 -0.03 -2.38
N LEU A 104 1.72 -0.99 -2.33
CA LEU A 104 1.69 -2.03 -1.29
C LEU A 104 2.78 -3.07 -1.52
N THR A 105 3.37 -3.57 -0.43
CA THR A 105 4.16 -4.80 -0.50
C THR A 105 3.25 -6.01 -0.74
N GLU A 106 3.81 -7.12 -1.21
CA GLU A 106 3.05 -8.35 -1.44
C GLU A 106 2.32 -8.83 -0.15
N ASP A 107 2.95 -8.71 1.02
CA ASP A 107 2.31 -9.02 2.31
C ASP A 107 1.16 -8.07 2.65
N GLN A 108 1.32 -6.77 2.44
CA GLN A 108 0.26 -5.79 2.67
C GLN A 108 -0.93 -6.04 1.73
N TYR A 109 -0.65 -6.31 0.46
CA TYR A 109 -1.67 -6.62 -0.53
C TYR A 109 -2.42 -7.91 -0.18
N ARG A 110 -1.73 -8.95 0.27
CA ARG A 110 -2.37 -10.18 0.77
C ARG A 110 -3.25 -9.91 1.99
N LYS A 111 -2.81 -9.06 2.92
CA LYS A 111 -3.63 -8.65 4.07
C LYS A 111 -4.87 -7.89 3.62
N LEU A 112 -4.73 -6.96 2.68
CA LEU A 112 -5.84 -6.21 2.09
C LEU A 112 -6.92 -7.15 1.49
N LYS A 113 -6.49 -8.22 0.82
CA LYS A 113 -7.39 -9.26 0.29
C LYS A 113 -8.00 -10.18 1.34
N LYS A 114 -7.33 -10.36 2.47
CA LYS A 114 -7.73 -11.30 3.54
C LYS A 114 -8.62 -10.69 4.61
N ILE A 115 -8.78 -9.36 4.67
CA ILE A 115 -9.75 -8.73 5.59
C ILE A 115 -11.12 -9.33 5.26
N ARG A 116 -11.59 -10.24 6.12
CA ARG A 116 -12.80 -11.04 5.96
C ARG A 116 -13.82 -10.58 6.98
#